data_AF-A0A4U5M6S5-F1
#
_entry.id   AF-A0A4U5M6S5-F1
#
_cell.length_a   1.000
_cell.length_b   1.000
_cell.length_c   1.000
_cell.angle_alpha   90.00
_cell.angle_beta   90.00
_cell.angle_gamma   90.00
#
_symmetry.space_group_name_H-M   'P 1'
#
loop_
_entity.id
_entity.type
_entity.pdbx_description
1 polymer ?
#
loop_
_entity_poly.entity_id
_entity_poly.type
_entity_poly.pdbx_seq_one_letter_code
_entity_poly.pdbx_strand_id
1 'polypeptide(L)'
;MCCYPFTLKMGEATSPSGFSEESMIRKLRSLQGTADGITRLSTWMRHHHNTHGPKMVKLWHSELKNTRNPDRILNLMYLANDVIQFSVRKPSDAKFAHEFFGVLDSAMRHVAQYGKDETKKKVHRILNVWEERSTFPSNQVEVLRRSLKGERKRSHDSSHSSHGHRKSSASVDVEMDADSSQGPSCSAEDRERAMQNLARATKDLVDSLAQIADPPSGDADTRRRLATYPEAIANPNLLTRIKNEAEADALLKTVDDAHDIVKTYCEKLFGELNSRRQIQKALEEYDQELKRELPRNEQMCHEAKAIKAKLEEEKTEVLRHFDSMPDMSDLQRSKPMPSLGDLFKSQ
;
A
#
# COMPACT_ATOMS: atom_id res chain seq x y z
N MET A 1 13.11 27.91 37.27
CA MET A 1 12.35 27.48 36.07
C MET A 1 13.16 27.88 34.85
N CYS A 2 13.64 26.88 34.10
CA CYS A 2 14.67 27.04 33.09
C CYS A 2 14.12 27.65 31.80
N CYS A 3 14.59 28.85 31.46
CA CYS A 3 14.59 29.36 30.10
C CYS A 3 15.72 28.66 29.32
N TYR A 4 15.39 27.95 28.24
CA TYR A 4 16.37 27.59 27.21
C TYR A 4 16.12 28.43 25.96
N PRO A 5 17.09 29.26 25.54
CA PRO A 5 17.04 29.92 24.25
C PRO A 5 17.37 28.89 23.16
N PHE A 6 16.45 28.71 22.21
CA PHE A 6 16.66 27.88 21.03
C PHE A 6 17.66 28.57 20.11
N THR A 7 18.96 28.36 20.34
CA THR A 7 20.03 28.80 19.46
C THR A 7 20.11 27.83 18.28
N LEU A 8 19.59 28.27 17.13
CA LEU A 8 19.86 27.63 15.84
C LEU A 8 21.37 27.76 15.56
N LYS A 9 22.13 26.70 15.83
CA LYS A 9 23.44 26.50 15.20
C LYS A 9 23.19 26.24 13.72
N MET A 10 23.42 27.25 12.89
CA MET A 10 23.68 27.05 11.46
C MET A 10 24.93 26.18 11.32
N GLY A 11 24.70 24.88 11.15
CA GLY A 11 25.70 23.94 10.65
C GLY A 11 25.90 24.18 9.15
N GLU A 12 27.15 24.12 8.73
CA GLU A 12 27.68 24.41 7.40
C GLU A 12 26.75 24.01 6.25
N ALA A 13 26.49 25.00 5.38
CA ALA A 13 25.82 24.83 4.10
C ALA A 13 26.63 23.88 3.20
N THR A 14 26.24 22.62 3.18
CA THR A 14 26.53 21.74 2.05
C THR A 14 25.44 21.96 1.01
N SER A 15 25.82 22.51 -0.14
CA SER A 15 24.98 22.83 -1.30
C SER A 15 23.84 21.81 -1.53
N PRO A 16 22.62 22.24 -1.90
CA PRO A 16 21.54 21.33 -2.23
C PRO A 16 21.87 20.64 -3.56
N SER A 17 22.58 19.51 -3.51
CA SER A 17 22.80 18.70 -4.70
C SER A 17 21.45 18.16 -5.15
N GLY A 18 20.96 18.64 -6.29
CA GLY A 18 19.75 18.13 -6.91
C GLY A 18 19.80 16.60 -7.06
N PHE A 19 18.63 15.98 -7.04
CA PHE A 19 18.52 14.54 -7.25
C PHE A 19 18.94 14.17 -8.67
N SER A 20 19.86 13.20 -8.80
CA SER A 20 20.14 12.49 -10.04
C SER A 20 20.38 11.01 -9.74
N GLU A 21 20.12 10.15 -10.71
CA GLU A 21 20.27 8.69 -10.56
C GLU A 21 21.74 8.33 -10.29
N GLU A 22 22.68 9.02 -10.96
CA GLU A 22 24.12 8.86 -10.74
C GLU A 22 24.54 9.31 -9.33
N SER A 23 23.97 10.40 -8.81
CA SER A 23 24.25 10.87 -7.45
C SER A 23 23.78 9.87 -6.41
N MET A 24 22.60 9.27 -6.62
CA MET A 24 22.10 8.22 -5.74
C MET A 24 22.96 6.96 -5.77
N ILE A 25 23.29 6.46 -6.97
CA ILE A 25 24.14 5.28 -7.12
C ILE A 25 25.50 5.51 -6.46
N ARG A 26 26.11 6.70 -6.67
CA ARG A 26 27.38 7.05 -6.04
C ARG A 26 27.27 7.03 -4.51
N LYS A 27 26.22 7.63 -3.95
CA LYS A 27 25.98 7.66 -2.49
C LYS A 27 25.75 6.26 -1.92
N LEU A 28 24.99 5.41 -2.61
CA LEU A 28 24.81 4.00 -2.23
C LEU A 28 26.15 3.25 -2.28
N ARG A 29 26.94 3.43 -3.35
CA ARG A 29 28.30 2.89 -3.53
C ARG A 29 29.28 3.31 -2.44
N SER A 30 29.20 4.54 -1.97
CA SER A 30 30.02 5.03 -0.86
C SER A 30 29.48 4.71 0.54
N LEU A 31 28.33 4.04 0.66
CA LEU A 31 27.72 3.78 1.97
C LEU A 31 28.61 2.87 2.82
N GLN A 32 29.08 3.43 3.93
CA GLN A 32 29.79 2.73 4.99
C GLN A 32 28.81 2.29 6.09
N GLY A 33 29.17 1.25 6.84
CA GLY A 33 28.33 0.68 7.91
C GLY A 33 28.28 1.50 9.20
N THR A 34 28.66 2.78 9.16
CA THR A 34 28.61 3.68 10.31
C THR A 34 27.20 4.26 10.47
N ALA A 35 26.74 4.44 11.71
CA ALA A 35 25.43 5.01 12.01
C ALA A 35 25.22 6.38 11.35
N ASP A 36 26.25 7.23 11.39
CA ASP A 36 26.24 8.54 10.74
C ASP A 36 26.16 8.46 9.22
N GLY A 37 26.87 7.51 8.60
CA GLY A 37 26.81 7.30 7.15
C GLY A 37 25.41 6.92 6.68
N ILE A 38 24.78 6.00 7.41
CA ILE A 38 23.40 5.57 7.18
C ILE A 38 22.42 6.73 7.38
N THR A 39 22.54 7.46 8.50
CA THR A 39 21.64 8.58 8.85
C THR A 39 21.74 9.74 7.87
N ARG A 40 22.95 10.07 7.39
CA ARG A 40 23.14 11.12 6.38
C ARG A 40 22.45 10.76 5.07
N LEU A 41 22.63 9.52 4.60
CA LEU A 41 22.02 9.08 3.35
C LEU A 41 20.49 8.95 3.49
N SER A 42 20.00 8.38 4.58
CA SER A 42 18.56 8.26 4.83
C SER A 42 17.88 9.63 4.89
N THR A 43 18.52 10.63 5.51
CA THR A 43 18.01 12.02 5.55
C THR A 43 17.94 12.64 4.16
N TRP A 44 18.98 12.47 3.35
CA TRP A 44 18.96 12.91 1.96
C TRP A 44 17.86 12.21 1.15
N MET A 45 17.65 10.90 1.40
CA MET A 45 16.57 10.14 0.77
C MET A 45 15.18 10.66 1.16
N ARG A 46 14.96 10.91 2.44
CA ARG A 46 13.72 11.51 2.98
C ARG A 46 13.46 12.91 2.44
N HIS A 47 14.48 13.69 2.11
CA HIS A 47 14.25 15.01 1.52
C HIS A 47 13.70 14.92 0.09
N HIS A 48 14.16 13.94 -0.70
CA HIS A 48 13.84 13.83 -2.13
C HIS A 48 12.73 12.81 -2.45
N HIS A 49 12.21 12.09 -1.45
CA HIS A 49 11.28 10.98 -1.66
C HIS A 49 9.95 11.39 -2.32
N ASN A 50 9.45 12.60 -2.04
CA ASN A 50 8.18 13.09 -2.61
C ASN A 50 8.20 13.13 -4.15
N THR A 51 9.35 13.45 -4.74
CA THR A 51 9.48 13.59 -6.19
C THR A 51 10.11 12.34 -6.83
N HIS A 52 10.98 11.64 -6.10
CA HIS A 52 11.84 10.60 -6.68
C HIS A 52 11.74 9.23 -6.01
N GLY A 53 10.86 9.05 -5.02
CA GLY A 53 10.73 7.83 -4.21
C GLY A 53 10.77 6.51 -5.00
N PRO A 54 9.93 6.30 -6.03
CA PRO A 54 9.94 5.08 -6.84
C PRO A 54 11.28 4.79 -7.52
N LYS A 55 11.93 5.82 -8.07
CA LYS A 55 13.27 5.68 -8.66
C LYS A 55 14.30 5.30 -7.60
N MET A 56 14.19 5.89 -6.41
CA MET A 56 15.10 5.64 -5.31
C MET A 56 15.04 4.20 -4.81
N VAL A 57 13.83 3.66 -4.64
CA VAL A 57 13.64 2.25 -4.24
C VAL A 57 14.19 1.31 -5.30
N LYS A 58 13.94 1.58 -6.59
CA LYS A 58 14.49 0.78 -7.70
C LYS A 58 16.02 0.77 -7.71
N LEU A 59 16.66 1.92 -7.55
CA LEU A 59 18.13 2.01 -7.51
C LEU A 59 18.72 1.31 -6.28
N TRP A 60 18.09 1.47 -5.11
CA TRP A 60 18.49 0.73 -3.90
C TRP A 60 18.39 -0.79 -4.11
N HIS A 61 17.28 -1.27 -4.68
CA HIS A 61 17.06 -2.69 -4.93
C HIS A 61 18.05 -3.25 -5.95
N SER A 62 18.31 -2.50 -7.03
CA SER A 62 19.33 -2.88 -8.02
C SER A 62 20.72 -2.97 -7.39
N GLU A 63 21.11 -2.00 -6.56
CA GLU A 63 22.41 -2.00 -5.89
C GLU A 63 22.53 -3.14 -4.88
N LEU A 64 21.45 -3.47 -4.17
CA LEU A 64 21.39 -4.65 -3.29
C LEU A 64 21.65 -5.94 -4.06
N LYS A 65 21.00 -6.11 -5.23
CA LYS A 65 21.17 -7.31 -6.06
C LYS A 65 22.56 -7.40 -6.72
N ASN A 66 23.23 -6.26 -6.91
CA ASN A 66 24.57 -6.20 -7.49
C ASN A 66 25.70 -6.57 -6.51
N THR A 67 25.44 -6.56 -5.20
CA THR A 67 26.43 -6.96 -4.18
C THR A 67 26.23 -8.40 -3.73
N ARG A 68 27.34 -9.14 -3.59
CA ARG A 68 27.39 -10.45 -2.90
C ARG A 68 28.07 -10.36 -1.53
N ASN A 69 28.58 -9.17 -1.15
CA ASN A 69 29.24 -8.97 0.13
C ASN A 69 28.18 -8.87 1.26
N PRO A 70 28.23 -9.73 2.29
CA PRO A 70 27.26 -9.74 3.39
C PRO A 70 27.21 -8.44 4.22
N ASP A 71 28.35 -7.78 4.45
CA ASP A 71 28.41 -6.52 5.21
C ASP A 71 27.77 -5.40 4.41
N ARG A 72 27.98 -5.42 3.10
CA ARG A 72 27.39 -4.46 2.18
C ARG A 72 25.87 -4.62 2.08
N ILE A 73 25.41 -5.87 1.99
CA ILE A 73 23.98 -6.22 2.04
C ILE A 73 23.39 -5.68 3.34
N LEU A 74 24.05 -5.92 4.48
CA LEU A 74 23.59 -5.46 5.78
C LEU A 74 23.48 -3.93 5.87
N ASN A 75 24.48 -3.20 5.38
CA ASN A 75 24.47 -1.73 5.37
C ASN A 75 23.29 -1.17 4.55
N LEU A 76 23.00 -1.78 3.40
CA LEU A 76 21.85 -1.40 2.57
C LEU A 76 20.52 -1.74 3.26
N MET A 77 20.45 -2.84 4.01
CA MET A 77 19.28 -3.18 4.82
C MET A 77 19.09 -2.22 6.00
N TYR A 78 20.16 -1.76 6.65
CA TYR A 78 20.06 -0.73 7.69
C TYR A 78 19.59 0.61 7.14
N LEU A 79 20.04 0.99 5.95
CA LEU A 79 19.53 2.16 5.25
C LEU A 79 18.02 2.04 4.98
N ALA A 80 17.58 0.91 4.43
CA ALA A 80 16.16 0.67 4.19
C ALA A 80 15.35 0.72 5.49
N ASN A 81 15.87 0.13 6.57
CA ASN A 81 15.22 0.18 7.87
C ASN A 81 14.98 1.61 8.36
N ASP A 82 16.00 2.48 8.31
CA ASP A 82 15.87 3.86 8.79
C ASP A 82 14.87 4.68 7.95
N VAL A 83 14.91 4.50 6.62
CA VAL A 83 14.00 5.17 5.69
C VAL A 83 12.55 4.70 5.88
N ILE A 84 12.32 3.38 5.95
CA ILE A 84 10.99 2.80 6.13
C ILE A 84 10.41 3.22 7.48
N GLN A 85 11.16 3.09 8.57
CA GLN A 85 10.71 3.47 9.90
C GLN A 85 10.37 4.96 10.03
N PHE A 86 11.03 5.82 9.25
CA PHE A 86 10.62 7.22 9.18
C PHE A 86 9.32 7.40 8.41
N SER A 87 9.21 6.77 7.23
CA SER A 87 8.07 6.96 6.32
C SER A 87 6.72 6.52 6.91
N VAL A 88 6.73 5.63 7.92
CA VAL A 88 5.50 5.23 8.63
C VAL A 88 5.10 6.15 9.79
N ARG A 89 5.95 7.12 10.17
CA ARG A 89 5.62 8.10 11.22
C ARG A 89 4.65 9.18 10.74
N LYS A 90 4.57 9.40 9.42
CA LYS A 90 3.72 10.40 8.80
C LYS A 90 2.84 9.73 7.74
N PRO A 91 1.51 9.88 7.80
CA PRO A 91 0.61 9.31 6.79
C PRO A 91 0.94 9.75 5.36
N SER A 92 1.45 10.98 5.18
CA SER A 92 1.88 11.51 3.86
C SER A 92 3.00 10.70 3.22
N ASP A 93 3.85 10.07 4.04
CA ASP A 93 5.09 9.43 3.60
C ASP A 93 4.90 7.90 3.47
N ALA A 94 3.73 7.37 3.86
CA ALA A 94 3.40 5.94 3.84
C ALA A 94 3.51 5.32 2.44
N LYS A 95 3.27 6.12 1.37
CA LYS A 95 3.50 5.68 -0.02
C LYS A 95 4.93 5.21 -0.25
N PHE A 96 5.91 5.83 0.42
CA PHE A 96 7.31 5.45 0.28
C PHE A 96 7.61 4.11 0.98
N ALA A 97 7.01 3.86 2.15
CA ALA A 97 7.07 2.56 2.82
C ALA A 97 6.47 1.44 1.93
N HIS A 98 5.33 1.70 1.29
CA HIS A 98 4.69 0.77 0.36
C HIS A 98 5.55 0.44 -0.86
N GLU A 99 6.21 1.45 -1.44
CA GLU A 99 7.12 1.24 -2.56
C GLU A 99 8.28 0.31 -2.16
N PHE A 100 8.87 0.54 -0.98
CA PHE A 100 9.87 -0.37 -0.42
C PHE A 100 9.32 -1.78 -0.26
N PHE A 101 8.11 -1.93 0.29
CA PHE A 101 7.50 -3.24 0.50
C PHE A 101 7.41 -4.08 -0.77
N GLY A 102 7.09 -3.45 -1.91
CA GLY A 102 7.04 -4.11 -3.22
C GLY A 102 8.34 -4.81 -3.65
N VAL A 103 9.50 -4.35 -3.16
CA VAL A 103 10.82 -4.96 -3.46
C VAL A 103 11.39 -5.80 -2.32
N LEU A 104 10.84 -5.71 -1.11
CA LEU A 104 11.38 -6.37 0.09
C LEU A 104 11.39 -7.89 -0.03
N ASP A 105 10.38 -8.50 -0.64
CA ASP A 105 10.33 -9.97 -0.79
C ASP A 105 11.50 -10.50 -1.65
N SER A 106 11.82 -9.80 -2.74
CA SER A 106 13.02 -10.08 -3.55
C SER A 106 14.30 -9.78 -2.78
N ALA A 107 14.34 -8.72 -1.97
CA ALA A 107 15.49 -8.37 -1.15
C ALA A 107 15.78 -9.46 -0.09
N MET A 108 14.74 -9.97 0.59
CA MET A 108 14.87 -11.03 1.58
C MET A 108 15.43 -12.31 0.97
N ARG A 109 14.99 -12.67 -0.24
CA ARG A 109 15.56 -13.82 -0.96
C ARG A 109 17.04 -13.63 -1.31
N HIS A 110 17.44 -12.41 -1.65
CA HIS A 110 18.86 -12.08 -1.89
C HIS A 110 19.68 -12.19 -0.60
N VAL A 111 19.16 -11.71 0.54
CA VAL A 111 19.78 -11.88 1.86
C VAL A 111 19.86 -13.37 2.24
N ALA A 112 18.82 -14.15 1.95
CA ALA A 112 18.80 -15.59 2.22
C ALA A 112 19.92 -16.32 1.43
N GLN A 113 20.14 -15.91 0.18
CA GLN A 113 21.10 -16.52 -0.73
C GLN A 113 22.55 -16.11 -0.45
N TYR A 114 22.82 -14.84 -0.15
CA TYR A 114 24.19 -14.30 -0.05
C TYR A 114 24.58 -13.79 1.34
N GLY A 115 23.63 -13.67 2.27
CA GLY A 115 23.91 -13.29 3.66
C GLY A 115 24.51 -14.44 4.46
N LYS A 116 25.47 -14.14 5.34
CA LYS A 116 25.92 -15.05 6.39
C LYS A 116 24.86 -15.15 7.48
N ASP A 117 24.96 -16.15 8.36
CA ASP A 117 24.01 -16.33 9.48
C ASP A 117 23.89 -15.09 10.36
N GLU A 118 25.00 -14.38 10.61
CA GLU A 118 24.97 -13.13 11.38
C GLU A 118 24.21 -12.02 10.68
N THR A 119 24.37 -11.88 9.35
CA THR A 119 23.59 -10.95 8.53
C THR A 119 22.10 -11.30 8.59
N LYS A 120 21.77 -12.59 8.45
CA LYS A 120 20.37 -13.08 8.51
C LYS A 120 19.75 -12.80 9.87
N LYS A 121 20.47 -13.06 10.98
CA LYS A 121 20.02 -12.74 12.34
C LYS A 121 19.74 -11.25 12.51
N LYS A 122 20.63 -10.39 12.01
CA LYS A 122 20.46 -8.93 12.08
C LYS A 122 19.28 -8.45 11.24
N VAL A 123 19.08 -8.98 10.03
CA VAL A 123 17.91 -8.67 9.21
C VAL A 123 16.62 -9.20 9.84
N HIS A 124 16.66 -10.38 10.48
CA HIS A 124 15.51 -10.90 11.22
C HIS A 124 15.12 -9.99 12.39
N ARG A 125 16.10 -9.42 13.13
CA ARG A 125 15.84 -8.40 14.15
C ARG A 125 15.17 -7.15 13.57
N ILE A 126 15.56 -6.71 12.37
CA ILE A 126 14.89 -5.60 11.66
C ILE A 126 13.41 -5.93 11.42
N LEU A 127 13.11 -7.16 10.97
CA LEU A 127 11.72 -7.60 10.75
C LEU A 127 10.91 -7.60 12.06
N ASN A 128 11.49 -8.04 13.17
CA ASN A 128 10.82 -7.99 14.48
C ASN A 128 10.51 -6.54 14.89
N VAL A 129 11.44 -5.61 14.68
CA VAL A 129 11.20 -4.19 14.97
C VAL A 129 10.07 -3.63 14.09
N TRP A 130 9.98 -4.05 12.82
CA TRP A 130 8.87 -3.63 11.96
C TRP A 130 7.52 -4.15 12.43
N GLU A 131 7.45 -5.37 12.98
CA GLU A 131 6.23 -5.90 13.59
C GLU A 131 5.90 -5.18 14.90
N GLU A 132 6.85 -5.06 15.82
CA GLU A 132 6.68 -4.40 17.13
C GLU A 132 6.19 -2.95 16.99
N ARG A 133 6.69 -2.23 15.98
CA ARG A 133 6.31 -0.84 15.69
C ARG A 133 5.10 -0.72 14.78
N SER A 134 4.45 -1.82 14.42
CA SER A 134 3.34 -1.85 13.44
C SER A 134 3.70 -1.12 12.13
N THR A 135 4.98 -1.17 11.73
CA THR A 135 5.47 -0.61 10.46
C THR A 135 4.88 -1.36 9.28
N PHE A 136 4.76 -2.68 9.43
CA PHE A 136 4.01 -3.54 8.53
C PHE A 136 3.11 -4.48 9.35
N PRO A 137 1.93 -4.86 8.84
CA PRO A 137 1.08 -5.86 9.45
C PRO A 137 1.81 -7.21 9.67
N SER A 138 1.48 -7.93 10.74
CA SER A 138 2.13 -9.21 11.08
C SER A 138 2.13 -10.23 9.94
N ASN A 139 1.04 -10.34 9.18
CA ASN A 139 0.96 -11.24 8.01
C ASN A 139 1.99 -10.90 6.92
N GLN A 140 2.27 -9.61 6.71
CA GLN A 140 3.27 -9.13 5.76
C GLN A 140 4.69 -9.42 6.27
N VAL A 141 4.96 -9.19 7.55
CA VAL A 141 6.25 -9.50 8.17
C VAL A 141 6.53 -11.00 8.12
N GLU A 142 5.52 -11.85 8.35
CA GLU A 142 5.63 -13.30 8.23
C GLU A 142 6.02 -13.77 6.82
N VAL A 143 5.48 -13.13 5.76
CA VAL A 143 5.90 -13.41 4.38
C VAL A 143 7.39 -13.12 4.19
N LEU A 144 7.87 -11.99 4.70
CA LEU A 144 9.29 -11.61 4.61
C LEU A 144 10.19 -12.56 5.41
N ARG A 145 9.73 -13.04 6.59
CA ARG A 145 10.44 -14.04 7.40
C ARG A 145 10.61 -15.36 6.65
N ARG A 146 9.57 -15.86 5.98
CA ARG A 146 9.65 -17.09 5.16
C ARG A 146 10.64 -16.91 4.00
N SER A 147 10.58 -15.78 3.31
CA SER A 147 11.53 -15.45 2.24
C SER A 147 12.97 -15.36 2.71
N LEU A 148 13.22 -14.85 3.93
CA LEU A 148 14.55 -14.80 4.54
C LEU A 148 15.07 -16.19 4.94
N LYS A 149 14.19 -17.11 5.33
CA LYS A 149 14.53 -18.53 5.61
C LYS A 149 14.83 -19.34 4.34
N GLY A 150 14.55 -18.79 3.16
CA GLY A 150 14.70 -19.51 1.89
C GLY A 150 13.59 -20.53 1.63
N GLU A 151 12.50 -20.47 2.41
CA GLU A 151 11.32 -21.31 2.20
C GLU A 151 10.62 -20.84 0.93
N ARG A 152 10.82 -21.57 -0.17
CA ARG A 152 9.99 -21.39 -1.36
C ARG A 152 8.56 -21.78 -0.98
N LYS A 153 7.57 -21.06 -1.52
CA LYS A 153 6.16 -21.48 -1.49
C LYS A 153 6.11 -22.93 -1.97
N ARG A 154 6.01 -23.89 -1.05
CA ARG A 154 5.83 -25.30 -1.38
C ARG A 154 4.44 -25.39 -1.99
N SER A 155 4.40 -25.50 -3.32
CA SER A 155 3.33 -26.24 -3.98
C SER A 155 3.25 -27.60 -3.30
N HIS A 156 2.07 -27.92 -2.78
CA HIS A 156 1.80 -29.13 -2.03
C HIS A 156 1.92 -30.32 -2.99
N ASP A 157 3.09 -30.95 -3.04
CA ASP A 157 3.28 -32.28 -3.62
C ASP A 157 3.48 -33.23 -2.44
N SER A 158 2.44 -34.01 -2.13
CA SER A 158 2.44 -35.00 -1.07
C SER A 158 2.62 -36.39 -1.67
N SER A 159 3.87 -36.76 -1.94
CA SER A 159 4.27 -38.16 -2.11
C SER A 159 4.42 -38.81 -0.72
N HIS A 160 3.37 -39.42 -0.20
CA HIS A 160 3.49 -40.32 0.95
C HIS A 160 3.72 -41.76 0.46
N SER A 161 4.93 -42.26 0.72
CA SER A 161 5.21 -43.69 0.80
C SER A 161 4.74 -44.20 2.18
N SER A 162 3.86 -45.19 2.20
CA SER A 162 3.79 -46.15 3.29
C SER A 162 3.28 -47.51 2.78
N HIS A 163 4.11 -48.53 2.99
CA HIS A 163 3.78 -49.93 2.79
C HIS A 163 2.83 -50.44 3.88
N GLY A 164 1.73 -51.06 3.46
CA GLY A 164 1.29 -52.38 3.91
C GLY A 164 0.46 -52.48 5.20
N HIS A 165 -0.84 -52.80 5.07
CA HIS A 165 -1.39 -54.08 5.53
C HIS A 165 -2.81 -54.32 5.00
N ARG A 166 -3.05 -55.57 4.58
CA ARG A 166 -4.27 -56.12 3.99
C ARG A 166 -5.34 -56.34 5.07
N LYS A 167 -6.61 -56.04 4.78
CA LYS A 167 -7.71 -57.02 4.89
C LYS A 167 -8.97 -56.56 4.18
N SER A 168 -9.72 -57.56 3.76
CA SER A 168 -10.79 -57.61 2.77
C SER A 168 -12.17 -57.14 3.23
N SER A 169 -13.00 -56.91 2.22
CA SER A 169 -14.45 -57.20 2.11
C SER A 169 -15.47 -56.34 2.85
N ALA A 170 -16.26 -55.63 2.04
CA ALA A 170 -17.73 -55.77 1.89
C ALA A 170 -18.53 -54.46 2.00
N SER A 171 -19.23 -54.18 0.90
CA SER A 171 -20.57 -53.57 0.79
C SER A 171 -20.79 -52.10 1.14
N VAL A 172 -20.93 -51.34 0.06
CA VAL A 172 -21.86 -50.21 -0.18
C VAL A 172 -22.99 -50.03 0.83
N ASP A 173 -23.10 -48.81 1.36
CA ASP A 173 -24.32 -48.01 1.36
C ASP A 173 -23.94 -46.51 1.36
N VAL A 174 -24.47 -45.78 0.40
CA VAL A 174 -24.28 -44.33 0.22
C VAL A 174 -25.49 -43.64 0.82
N GLU A 175 -25.34 -43.04 1.99
CA GLU A 175 -26.28 -42.03 2.49
C GLU A 175 -25.67 -40.64 2.27
N MET A 176 -26.40 -39.86 1.47
CA MET A 176 -26.08 -38.50 1.07
C MET A 176 -26.62 -37.55 2.13
N ASP A 177 -25.84 -37.30 3.18
CA ASP A 177 -26.14 -36.24 4.14
C ASP A 177 -25.52 -34.92 3.67
N ALA A 178 -26.41 -34.05 3.20
CA ALA A 178 -26.13 -32.64 2.96
C ALA A 178 -26.00 -31.91 4.30
N ASP A 179 -24.84 -32.02 4.95
CA ASP A 179 -24.57 -31.25 6.17
C ASP A 179 -24.17 -29.82 5.83
N SER A 180 -25.11 -28.94 6.15
CA SER A 180 -25.08 -27.50 6.05
C SER A 180 -24.07 -26.95 7.06
N SER A 181 -22.82 -26.80 6.63
CA SER A 181 -21.81 -26.10 7.43
C SER A 181 -21.98 -24.58 7.29
N GLN A 182 -22.78 -24.04 8.21
CA GLN A 182 -22.94 -22.61 8.49
C GLN A 182 -21.58 -21.95 8.78
N GLY A 183 -21.04 -21.25 7.80
CA GLY A 183 -20.27 -20.03 8.04
C GLY A 183 -21.24 -18.85 8.18
N PRO A 184 -20.86 -17.72 8.81
CA PRO A 184 -21.71 -16.53 8.88
C PRO A 184 -21.78 -15.88 7.48
N SER A 185 -22.57 -16.47 6.60
CA SER A 185 -22.81 -15.97 5.25
C SER A 185 -23.82 -14.84 5.34
N CYS A 186 -23.30 -13.63 5.48
CA CYS A 186 -24.11 -12.46 5.22
C CYS A 186 -24.58 -12.53 3.75
N SER A 187 -25.88 -12.30 3.55
CA SER A 187 -26.58 -12.62 2.29
C SER A 187 -25.98 -11.89 1.08
N ALA A 188 -26.25 -12.40 -0.13
CA ALA A 188 -25.84 -11.73 -1.37
C ALA A 188 -26.34 -10.27 -1.44
N GLU A 189 -27.53 -10.01 -0.89
CA GLU A 189 -28.11 -8.68 -0.82
C GLU A 189 -27.37 -7.74 0.13
N ASP A 190 -26.88 -8.26 1.26
CA ASP A 190 -26.15 -7.46 2.23
C ASP A 190 -24.75 -7.06 1.70
N ARG A 191 -24.15 -7.90 0.84
CA ARG A 191 -22.93 -7.54 0.10
C ARG A 191 -23.16 -6.41 -0.88
N GLU A 192 -24.25 -6.50 -1.62
CA GLU A 192 -24.64 -5.45 -2.57
C GLU A 192 -24.91 -4.14 -1.83
N ARG A 193 -25.62 -4.20 -0.70
CA ARG A 193 -25.85 -3.04 0.18
C ARG A 193 -24.55 -2.43 0.71
N ALA A 194 -23.61 -3.24 1.18
CA ALA A 194 -22.31 -2.75 1.67
C ALA A 194 -21.51 -2.07 0.55
N MET A 195 -21.49 -2.65 -0.65
CA MET A 195 -20.82 -2.07 -1.80
C MET A 195 -21.43 -0.74 -2.24
N GLN A 196 -22.77 -0.64 -2.24
CA GLN A 196 -23.48 0.61 -2.55
C GLN A 196 -23.24 1.69 -1.49
N ASN A 197 -23.23 1.32 -0.22
CA ASN A 197 -22.92 2.25 0.88
C ASN A 197 -21.49 2.79 0.75
N LEU A 198 -20.52 1.92 0.46
CA LEU A 198 -19.14 2.31 0.23
C LEU A 198 -19.02 3.23 -0.98
N ALA A 199 -19.66 2.89 -2.11
CA ALA A 199 -19.65 3.70 -3.32
C ALA A 199 -20.23 5.10 -3.10
N ARG A 200 -21.33 5.21 -2.34
CA ARG A 200 -21.91 6.51 -1.94
C ARG A 200 -20.95 7.29 -1.06
N ALA A 201 -20.39 6.65 -0.03
CA ALA A 201 -19.43 7.30 0.87
C ALA A 201 -18.16 7.77 0.12
N THR A 202 -17.66 6.98 -0.85
CA THR A 202 -16.55 7.39 -1.72
C THR A 202 -16.92 8.64 -2.52
N LYS A 203 -18.11 8.66 -3.13
CA LYS A 203 -18.56 9.80 -3.93
C LYS A 203 -18.70 11.06 -3.09
N ASP A 204 -19.39 10.99 -1.96
CA ASP A 204 -19.61 12.14 -1.08
C ASP A 204 -18.28 12.70 -0.56
N LEU A 205 -17.31 11.84 -0.25
CA LEU A 205 -15.97 12.23 0.14
C LEU A 205 -15.21 12.91 -0.99
N VAL A 206 -15.27 12.36 -2.21
CA VAL A 206 -14.62 12.95 -3.40
C VAL A 206 -15.21 14.32 -3.72
N ASP A 207 -16.53 14.46 -3.68
CA ASP A 207 -17.22 15.73 -3.92
C ASP A 207 -16.82 16.77 -2.86
N SER A 208 -16.73 16.36 -1.59
CA SER A 208 -16.27 17.24 -0.50
C SER A 208 -14.80 17.65 -0.64
N LEU A 209 -13.93 16.71 -1.05
CA LEU A 209 -12.52 16.99 -1.33
C LEU A 209 -12.34 17.94 -2.53
N ALA A 210 -13.18 17.83 -3.54
CA ALA A 210 -13.16 18.73 -4.70
C ALA A 210 -13.56 20.17 -4.30
N GLN A 211 -14.54 20.33 -3.41
CA GLN A 211 -14.96 21.65 -2.92
C GLN A 211 -13.85 22.40 -2.17
N ILE A 212 -12.93 21.70 -1.52
CA ILE A 212 -11.80 22.31 -0.81
C ILE A 212 -10.52 22.42 -1.65
N ALA A 213 -10.56 22.07 -2.95
CA ALA A 213 -9.41 22.12 -3.83
C ALA A 213 -8.93 23.56 -4.11
N ASP A 214 -9.86 24.52 -4.08
CA ASP A 214 -9.56 25.96 -4.14
C ASP A 214 -10.11 26.65 -2.87
N PRO A 215 -9.41 26.51 -1.73
CA PRO A 215 -9.92 26.98 -0.46
C PRO A 215 -9.79 28.51 -0.36
N PRO A 216 -10.72 29.20 0.35
CA PRO A 216 -10.58 30.62 0.66
C PRO A 216 -9.24 30.99 1.31
N SER A 217 -8.66 30.12 2.14
CA SER A 217 -7.32 30.30 2.70
C SER A 217 -6.20 30.38 1.66
N GLY A 218 -6.43 29.83 0.47
CA GLY A 218 -5.57 29.90 -0.70
C GLY A 218 -5.57 31.27 -1.38
N ASP A 219 -6.61 32.08 -1.19
CA ASP A 219 -6.77 33.41 -1.80
C ASP A 219 -5.64 34.35 -1.38
N ALA A 220 -4.59 34.43 -2.20
CA ALA A 220 -3.42 35.22 -1.96
C ALA A 220 -3.69 36.72 -2.19
N ASP A 221 -4.63 37.06 -3.07
CA ASP A 221 -4.94 38.43 -3.43
C ASP A 221 -5.69 39.14 -2.30
N THR A 222 -6.73 38.52 -1.76
CA THR A 222 -7.44 39.05 -0.60
C THR A 222 -6.50 39.19 0.60
N ARG A 223 -5.63 38.20 0.85
CA ARG A 223 -4.63 38.29 1.95
C ARG A 223 -3.63 39.43 1.76
N ARG A 224 -3.13 39.64 0.53
CA ARG A 224 -2.24 40.78 0.23
C ARG A 224 -2.95 42.11 0.41
N ARG A 225 -4.20 42.23 -0.06
CA ARG A 225 -5.01 43.44 0.12
C ARG A 225 -5.24 43.73 1.59
N LEU A 226 -5.60 42.72 2.39
CA LEU A 226 -5.77 42.84 3.84
C LEU A 226 -4.49 43.31 4.54
N ALA A 227 -3.33 42.81 4.12
CA ALA A 227 -2.03 43.22 4.65
C ALA A 227 -1.58 44.64 4.25
N THR A 228 -2.22 45.24 3.24
CA THR A 228 -1.89 46.60 2.76
C THR A 228 -2.59 47.68 3.59
N TYR A 229 -3.65 47.33 4.32
CA TYR A 229 -4.36 48.31 5.14
C TYR A 229 -3.47 48.86 6.27
N PRO A 230 -3.57 50.18 6.57
CA PRO A 230 -2.71 50.83 7.54
C PRO A 230 -3.04 50.39 8.98
N GLU A 231 -2.04 50.32 9.85
CA GLU A 231 -2.25 49.92 11.26
C GLU A 231 -3.27 50.82 12.00
N ALA A 232 -3.42 52.07 11.54
CA ALA A 232 -4.37 53.04 12.07
C ALA A 232 -5.83 52.55 12.05
N ILE A 233 -6.22 51.65 11.12
CA ILE A 233 -7.58 51.12 11.09
C ILE A 233 -7.84 50.03 12.15
N ALA A 234 -6.79 49.44 12.71
CA ALA A 234 -6.89 48.33 13.68
C ALA A 234 -6.47 48.73 15.11
N ASN A 235 -5.69 49.81 15.26
CA ASN A 235 -5.14 50.24 16.54
C ASN A 235 -5.76 51.58 17.02
N PRO A 236 -6.66 51.56 18.02
CA PRO A 236 -7.35 52.77 18.50
C PRO A 236 -6.41 53.86 19.03
N ASN A 237 -5.21 53.49 19.50
CA ASN A 237 -4.24 54.46 20.04
C ASN A 237 -3.74 55.45 18.98
N LEU A 238 -3.77 55.06 17.71
CA LEU A 238 -3.31 55.87 16.58
C LEU A 238 -4.33 56.94 16.16
N LEU A 239 -5.58 56.87 16.65
CA LEU A 239 -6.62 57.87 16.39
C LEU A 239 -6.26 59.25 16.95
N THR A 240 -5.44 59.29 18.01
CA THR A 240 -4.90 60.52 18.60
C THR A 240 -4.05 61.36 17.64
N ARG A 241 -3.61 60.79 16.53
CA ARG A 241 -2.75 61.45 15.52
C ARG A 241 -3.55 62.18 14.44
N ILE A 242 -4.86 61.96 14.35
CA ILE A 242 -5.74 62.59 13.37
C ILE A 242 -5.97 64.04 13.78
N LYS A 243 -5.68 64.98 12.87
CA LYS A 243 -5.69 66.41 13.20
C LYS A 243 -6.86 67.17 12.59
N ASN A 244 -7.50 66.62 11.56
CA ASN A 244 -8.56 67.28 10.82
C ASN A 244 -9.67 66.29 10.42
N GLU A 245 -10.84 66.84 10.12
CA GLU A 245 -12.04 66.09 9.74
C GLU A 245 -11.85 65.31 8.43
N ALA A 246 -11.12 65.90 7.46
CA ALA A 246 -10.82 65.23 6.19
C ALA A 246 -9.98 63.95 6.34
N GLU A 247 -8.98 63.94 7.23
CA GLU A 247 -8.19 62.75 7.57
C GLU A 247 -9.04 61.71 8.31
N ALA A 248 -9.97 62.16 9.16
CA ALA A 248 -10.91 61.28 9.86
C ALA A 248 -11.87 60.59 8.88
N ASP A 249 -12.45 61.33 7.94
CA ASP A 249 -13.35 60.81 6.91
C ASP A 249 -12.63 59.85 5.96
N ALA A 250 -11.40 60.17 5.55
CA ALA A 250 -10.58 59.29 4.73
C ALA A 250 -10.24 57.98 5.44
N LEU A 251 -9.94 58.04 6.74
CA LEU A 251 -9.71 56.85 7.55
C LEU A 251 -10.99 56.05 7.74
N LEU A 252 -12.12 56.70 8.01
CA LEU A 252 -13.43 56.04 8.16
C LEU A 252 -13.81 55.26 6.90
N LYS A 253 -13.65 55.87 5.73
CA LYS A 253 -13.87 55.18 4.45
C LYS A 253 -12.97 53.96 4.28
N THR A 254 -11.72 54.07 4.71
CA THR A 254 -10.76 52.94 4.69
C THR A 254 -11.17 51.83 5.67
N VAL A 255 -11.71 52.19 6.83
CA VAL A 255 -12.26 51.25 7.82
C VAL A 255 -13.45 50.50 7.26
N ASP A 256 -14.40 51.20 6.63
CA ASP A 256 -15.60 50.58 6.04
C ASP A 256 -15.21 49.59 4.92
N ASP A 257 -14.33 50.01 4.01
CA ASP A 257 -13.83 49.14 2.93
C ASP A 257 -13.10 47.91 3.49
N ALA A 258 -12.28 48.07 4.54
CA ALA A 258 -11.55 46.97 5.16
C ALA A 258 -12.50 46.03 5.92
N HIS A 259 -13.49 46.58 6.63
CA HIS A 259 -14.46 45.83 7.42
C HIS A 259 -15.21 44.82 6.55
N ASP A 260 -15.72 45.24 5.40
CA ASP A 260 -16.51 44.37 4.53
C ASP A 260 -15.69 43.20 3.95
N ILE A 261 -14.43 43.46 3.61
CA ILE A 261 -13.52 42.43 3.10
C ILE A 261 -13.15 41.46 4.21
N VAL A 262 -12.77 41.96 5.40
CA VAL A 262 -12.43 41.11 6.54
C VAL A 262 -13.62 40.25 6.93
N LYS A 263 -14.82 40.83 7.03
CA LYS A 263 -16.05 40.11 7.33
C LYS A 263 -16.30 38.98 6.34
N THR A 264 -16.31 39.30 5.05
CA THR A 264 -16.54 38.32 3.98
C THR A 264 -15.47 37.21 3.99
N TYR A 265 -14.21 37.57 4.19
CA TYR A 265 -13.11 36.62 4.23
C TYR A 265 -13.18 35.70 5.46
N CYS A 266 -13.52 36.24 6.64
CA CYS A 266 -13.74 35.46 7.86
C CYS A 266 -14.91 34.49 7.74
N GLU A 267 -16.03 34.90 7.13
CA GLU A 267 -17.18 34.01 6.85
C GLU A 267 -16.78 32.85 5.94
N LYS A 268 -16.03 33.14 4.86
CA LYS A 268 -15.49 32.12 3.94
C LYS A 268 -14.52 31.16 4.66
N LEU A 269 -13.60 31.68 5.46
CA LEU A 269 -12.66 30.86 6.26
C LEU A 269 -13.40 29.98 7.26
N PHE A 270 -14.44 30.50 7.92
CA PHE A 270 -15.26 29.71 8.83
C PHE A 270 -15.99 28.57 8.09
N GLY A 271 -16.51 28.84 6.89
CA GLY A 271 -17.08 27.81 6.01
C GLY A 271 -16.05 26.73 5.62
N GLU A 272 -14.83 27.14 5.28
CA GLU A 272 -13.72 26.22 5.00
C GLU A 272 -13.39 25.34 6.21
N LEU A 273 -13.28 25.91 7.41
CA LEU A 273 -13.00 25.16 8.64
C LEU A 273 -14.07 24.10 8.92
N ASN A 274 -15.35 24.45 8.75
CA ASN A 274 -16.45 23.50 8.90
C ASN A 274 -16.40 22.38 7.86
N SER A 275 -16.13 22.73 6.60
CA SER A 275 -15.97 21.75 5.52
C SER A 275 -14.82 20.79 5.79
N ARG A 276 -13.67 21.30 6.27
CA ARG A 276 -12.52 20.46 6.69
C ARG A 276 -12.87 19.52 7.84
N ARG A 277 -13.65 19.98 8.82
CA ARG A 277 -14.13 19.12 9.93
C ARG A 277 -15.08 18.03 9.43
N GLN A 278 -15.97 18.34 8.49
CA GLN A 278 -16.85 17.35 7.87
C GLN A 278 -16.06 16.31 7.07
N ILE A 279 -15.07 16.72 6.28
CA ILE A 279 -14.18 15.82 5.54
C ILE A 279 -13.40 14.92 6.49
N GLN A 280 -12.89 15.46 7.60
CA GLN A 280 -12.21 14.64 8.61
C GLN A 280 -13.12 13.52 9.13
N LYS A 281 -14.37 13.87 9.49
CA LYS A 281 -15.35 12.88 9.94
C LYS A 281 -15.67 11.85 8.85
N ALA A 282 -15.88 12.30 7.61
CA ALA A 282 -16.14 11.42 6.48
C ALA A 282 -14.97 10.47 6.19
N LEU A 283 -13.72 10.92 6.33
CA LEU A 283 -12.52 10.07 6.20
C LEU A 283 -12.45 9.01 7.30
N GLU A 284 -12.77 9.37 8.54
CA GLU A 284 -12.81 8.43 9.66
C GLU A 284 -13.90 7.36 9.45
N GLU A 285 -15.09 7.76 9.01
CA GLU A 285 -16.19 6.84 8.66
C GLU A 285 -15.81 5.93 7.48
N TYR A 286 -15.20 6.50 6.43
CA TYR A 286 -14.75 5.74 5.26
C TYR A 286 -13.65 4.73 5.59
N ASP A 287 -12.68 5.10 6.43
CA ASP A 287 -11.63 4.19 6.91
C ASP A 287 -12.22 3.03 7.73
N GLN A 288 -13.19 3.31 8.60
CA GLN A 288 -13.90 2.27 9.36
C GLN A 288 -14.66 1.31 8.44
N GLU A 289 -15.33 1.84 7.42
CA GLU A 289 -16.07 1.05 6.45
C GLU A 289 -15.12 0.15 5.63
N LEU A 290 -13.99 0.69 5.15
CA LEU A 290 -12.97 -0.09 4.47
C LEU A 290 -12.38 -1.20 5.35
N LYS A 291 -12.12 -0.91 6.63
CA LYS A 291 -11.63 -1.91 7.59
C LYS A 291 -12.65 -3.03 7.84
N ARG A 292 -13.95 -2.72 7.80
CA ARG A 292 -15.03 -3.71 7.95
C ARG A 292 -15.13 -4.62 6.73
N GLU A 293 -15.01 -4.06 5.53
CA GLU A 293 -15.16 -4.81 4.27
C GLU A 293 -13.89 -5.58 3.85
N LEU A 294 -12.70 -5.15 4.30
CA LEU A 294 -11.43 -5.77 3.89
C LEU A 294 -11.34 -7.28 4.22
N PRO A 295 -11.58 -7.75 5.47
CA PRO A 295 -11.48 -9.18 5.80
C PRO A 295 -12.47 -10.03 5.00
N ARG A 296 -13.65 -9.48 4.73
CA ARG A 296 -14.69 -10.14 3.94
C ARG A 296 -14.25 -10.32 2.49
N ASN A 297 -13.69 -9.28 1.89
CA ASN A 297 -13.15 -9.33 0.53
C ASN A 297 -11.95 -10.28 0.43
N GLU A 298 -11.09 -10.33 1.45
CA GLU A 298 -10.00 -11.30 1.55
C GLU A 298 -10.53 -12.74 1.57
N GLN A 299 -11.54 -13.02 2.42
CA GLN A 299 -12.18 -14.32 2.50
C GLN A 299 -12.78 -14.74 1.14
N MET A 300 -13.55 -13.86 0.50
CA MET A 300 -14.12 -14.14 -0.83
C MET A 300 -13.04 -14.44 -1.88
N CYS A 301 -11.91 -13.73 -1.82
CA CYS A 301 -10.77 -13.98 -2.70
C CYS A 301 -10.12 -15.35 -2.44
N HIS A 302 -10.05 -15.78 -1.16
CA HIS A 302 -9.59 -17.11 -0.81
C HIS A 302 -10.53 -18.21 -1.33
N GLU A 303 -11.83 -18.05 -1.15
CA GLU A 303 -12.85 -19.00 -1.63
C GLU A 303 -12.83 -19.11 -3.16
N ALA A 304 -12.81 -17.98 -3.87
CA ALA A 304 -12.75 -17.96 -5.33
C ALA A 304 -11.48 -18.65 -5.87
N LYS A 305 -10.33 -18.46 -5.19
CA LYS A 305 -9.08 -19.17 -5.55
C LYS A 305 -9.18 -20.68 -5.30
N ALA A 306 -9.83 -21.10 -4.23
CA ALA A 306 -10.04 -22.51 -3.93
C ALA A 306 -10.96 -23.19 -4.97
N ILE A 307 -12.06 -22.53 -5.35
CA ILE A 307 -12.95 -23.00 -6.43
C ILE A 307 -12.19 -23.11 -7.75
N LYS A 308 -11.40 -22.09 -8.09
CA LYS A 308 -10.56 -22.12 -9.29
C LYS A 308 -9.59 -23.31 -9.29
N ALA A 309 -8.96 -23.61 -8.15
CA ALA A 309 -8.03 -24.73 -8.05
C ALA A 309 -8.74 -26.08 -8.29
N LYS A 310 -9.93 -26.27 -7.71
CA LYS A 310 -10.76 -27.46 -7.96
C LYS A 310 -11.15 -27.60 -9.43
N LEU A 311 -11.58 -26.50 -10.07
CA LEU A 311 -11.92 -26.52 -11.50
C LEU A 311 -10.74 -26.89 -12.40
N GLU A 312 -9.52 -26.46 -12.07
CA GLU A 312 -8.33 -26.87 -12.82
C GLU A 312 -8.00 -28.35 -12.59
N GLU A 313 -8.18 -28.88 -11.37
CA GLU A 313 -8.03 -30.31 -11.07
C GLU A 313 -9.03 -31.16 -11.85
N GLU A 314 -10.32 -30.83 -11.77
CA GLU A 314 -11.39 -31.49 -12.54
C GLU A 314 -11.11 -31.43 -14.05
N LYS A 315 -10.67 -30.27 -14.56
CA LYS A 315 -10.28 -30.13 -15.97
C LYS A 315 -9.12 -31.06 -16.34
N THR A 316 -8.09 -31.19 -15.51
CA THR A 316 -6.99 -32.11 -15.79
C THR A 316 -7.43 -33.57 -15.74
N GLU A 317 -8.35 -33.92 -14.85
CA GLU A 317 -8.92 -35.26 -14.79
C GLU A 317 -9.80 -35.57 -16.00
N VAL A 318 -10.63 -34.61 -16.44
CA VAL A 318 -11.44 -34.72 -17.66
C VAL A 318 -10.56 -34.90 -18.89
N LEU A 319 -9.44 -34.16 -19.00
CA LEU A 319 -8.48 -34.34 -20.09
C LEU A 319 -7.85 -35.74 -20.06
N ARG A 320 -7.43 -36.21 -18.89
CA ARG A 320 -6.90 -37.57 -18.71
C ARG A 320 -7.94 -38.63 -19.09
N HIS A 321 -9.21 -38.41 -18.73
CA HIS A 321 -10.29 -39.31 -19.08
C HIS A 321 -10.55 -39.30 -20.60
N PHE A 322 -10.56 -38.12 -21.22
CA PHE A 322 -10.68 -37.96 -22.66
C PHE A 322 -9.58 -38.71 -23.42
N ASP A 323 -8.31 -38.54 -23.02
CA ASP A 323 -7.18 -39.25 -23.65
C ASP A 323 -7.23 -40.77 -23.45
N SER A 324 -7.91 -41.25 -22.39
CA SER A 324 -8.09 -42.67 -22.13
C SER A 324 -9.23 -43.32 -22.91
N MET A 325 -10.09 -42.53 -23.55
CA MET A 325 -11.16 -43.05 -24.38
C MET A 325 -10.60 -43.53 -25.73
N PRO A 326 -10.98 -44.73 -26.21
CA PRO A 326 -10.57 -45.20 -27.52
C PRO A 326 -11.15 -44.29 -28.61
N ASP A 327 -10.30 -43.92 -29.58
CA ASP A 327 -10.73 -43.15 -30.75
C ASP A 327 -11.68 -44.02 -31.61
N MET A 328 -12.98 -43.71 -31.52
CA MET A 328 -14.05 -44.44 -32.21
C MET A 328 -13.98 -44.27 -33.74
N SER A 329 -13.10 -43.42 -34.25
CA SER A 329 -12.83 -43.26 -35.69
C SER A 329 -12.28 -44.55 -36.32
N ASP A 330 -11.59 -45.39 -35.54
CA ASP A 330 -11.07 -46.69 -36.01
C ASP A 330 -12.11 -47.81 -36.00
N LEU A 331 -13.25 -47.68 -35.28
CA LEU A 331 -14.32 -48.68 -35.34
C LEU A 331 -15.05 -48.70 -36.69
N GLN A 332 -15.04 -47.58 -37.44
CA GLN A 332 -15.59 -47.52 -38.80
C GLN A 332 -14.70 -48.22 -39.85
N ARG A 333 -13.47 -48.63 -39.51
CA ARG A 333 -12.55 -49.36 -40.39
C ARG A 333 -12.59 -50.88 -40.19
N SER A 334 -13.48 -51.40 -39.36
CA SER A 334 -13.78 -52.83 -39.39
C SER A 334 -14.48 -53.15 -40.71
N LYS A 335 -13.92 -54.12 -41.45
CA LYS A 335 -14.40 -54.56 -42.77
C LYS A 335 -15.93 -54.58 -42.82
N PRO A 336 -16.58 -54.07 -43.88
CA PRO A 336 -18.03 -54.23 -44.03
C PRO A 336 -18.36 -55.72 -43.87
N MET A 337 -19.35 -56.04 -43.04
CA MET A 337 -19.79 -57.42 -42.86
C MET A 337 -20.01 -58.06 -44.23
N PRO A 338 -19.62 -59.34 -44.44
CA PRO A 338 -19.85 -60.03 -45.70
C PRO A 338 -21.32 -59.87 -46.09
N SER A 339 -21.56 -59.53 -47.36
CA SER A 339 -22.91 -59.51 -47.90
C SER A 339 -23.54 -60.89 -47.69
N LEU A 340 -24.85 -60.94 -47.43
CA LEU A 340 -25.59 -62.19 -47.32
C LEU A 340 -25.33 -63.11 -48.52
N GLY A 341 -25.09 -62.53 -49.71
CA GLY A 341 -24.75 -63.26 -50.94
C GLY A 341 -23.35 -63.87 -51.00
N ASP A 342 -22.42 -63.48 -50.12
CA ASP A 342 -21.08 -64.08 -50.04
C ASP A 342 -21.04 -65.29 -49.10
N LEU A 343 -22.03 -65.44 -48.21
CA LEU A 343 -22.20 -66.62 -47.36
C LEU A 343 -22.76 -67.85 -48.11
N PHE A 344 -23.37 -67.65 -49.28
CA PHE A 344 -24.01 -68.72 -50.06
C PHE A 344 -23.22 -69.12 -51.34
N LYS A 345 -22.03 -68.56 -51.57
CA LYS A 345 -21.18 -68.88 -52.74
C LYS A 345 -20.17 -70.01 -52.50
N SER A 346 -20.12 -70.57 -51.30
CA SER A 346 -19.34 -71.77 -50.99
C SER A 346 -20.25 -73.00 -51.00
N GLN A 347 -20.68 -73.41 -52.19
CA GLN A 347 -21.22 -74.76 -52.44
C GLN A 347 -20.73 -75.27 -53.79
#